data_AF-A0A165SW15-F1
#
_entry.id   AF-A0A165SW15-F1
#
_cell.length_a   1.000
_cell.length_b   1.000
_cell.length_c   1.000
_cell.angle_alpha   90.00
_cell.angle_beta   90.00
_cell.angle_gamma   90.00
#
_symmetry.space_group_name_H-M   'P 1'
#
loop_
_entity.id
_entity.type
_entity.pdbx_description
1 polymer ?
#
loop_
_entity_poly.entity_id
_entity_poly.type
_entity_poly.pdbx_seq_one_letter_code
_entity_poly.pdbx_strand_id
1 'polypeptide(L)'
;MSVKAAKLYPCNPTTTRGASTKLSASKSKIVYTNGKTVIIRDLNDPAVVTAYAGHTQNATVARISPSGYYCASGDASGTVRVWDTVGEDNSLKGEYKVISGRINDLDWDGESKRIIAVGDGREKFGHAFMMDTGSSTGEIIGHSKVINAVAIRTQRPFRAATASDDTQIIFHQGAPYKFDKTIKTHTKFVQDVKYAPSGDYFVSVGSDAKIFIYDGKTGDTLGEFEGSGHKGSIMACSWSPDNKSIATSSLDCTVKLWDVESRKATTSWLVGSDINHQQVGNVWFAPDNIVSLSMTGDLNVFDPRVGEKPARIINGPTKAITAAVSTSLETFLTGTAEGRIIQFSAANGETSYVDGEGHTNLVTGLSSTPDGKVVSVGFDDKLREIEHRKFTPASSSLASQPKSVVTAADGTVFVAEVNAIEAIRSNQKIFELSVGYVPSSVSAHRSLVAIGGEDQKVHLYEWDGKTLKDLATLDGNKGNVTALAFSLDGVYLAAGDSSGKVILFNVDERKVLTSRWSFHSGKINSLSWTADSQHCASGSLDTHVYVWSVQKPLRNIAIKNAGPGGVNSVLWLESDGKAGKLVSAGADACARLWEITFHA
;
A
#
# COMPACT_ATOMS: atom_id res chain seq x y z
N MET A 1 -7.55 14.47 26.80
CA MET A 1 -7.55 14.44 25.34
C MET A 1 -7.64 12.98 24.94
N SER A 2 -8.45 12.65 23.95
CA SER A 2 -8.64 11.27 23.48
C SER A 2 -8.40 11.18 21.97
N VAL A 3 -8.03 10.01 21.51
CA VAL A 3 -7.87 9.69 20.09
C VAL A 3 -8.65 8.43 19.76
N LYS A 4 -9.28 8.44 18.59
CA LYS A 4 -10.03 7.30 18.05
C LYS A 4 -9.64 7.09 16.59
N ALA A 5 -9.36 5.85 16.21
CA ALA A 5 -9.21 5.49 14.80
C ALA A 5 -10.58 5.56 14.11
N ALA A 6 -10.68 6.33 13.03
CA ALA A 6 -11.95 6.59 12.34
C ALA A 6 -12.05 5.83 11.01
N LYS A 7 -11.02 5.90 10.16
CA LYS A 7 -11.01 5.26 8.85
C LYS A 7 -9.60 4.84 8.44
N LEU A 8 -9.49 3.72 7.75
CA LEU A 8 -8.27 3.24 7.11
C LEU A 8 -8.47 3.27 5.59
N TYR A 9 -7.57 3.96 4.88
CA TYR A 9 -7.51 3.91 3.42
C TYR A 9 -6.38 2.95 3.03
N PRO A 10 -6.71 1.74 2.54
CA PRO A 10 -5.72 0.71 2.29
C PRO A 10 -4.88 1.00 1.05
N CYS A 11 -3.66 0.48 1.06
CA CYS A 11 -2.86 0.30 -0.14
C CYS A 11 -3.43 -0.80 -1.04
N ASN A 12 -3.01 -0.80 -2.29
CA ASN A 12 -3.24 -1.88 -3.25
C ASN A 12 -2.06 -2.87 -3.24
N PRO A 13 -2.22 -4.10 -3.76
CA PRO A 13 -1.13 -5.08 -3.79
C PRO A 13 0.09 -4.56 -4.58
N THR A 14 1.28 -4.86 -4.08
CA THR A 14 2.50 -4.77 -4.90
C THR A 14 2.61 -5.98 -5.82
N THR A 15 3.00 -5.74 -7.07
CA THR A 15 3.19 -6.80 -8.07
C THR A 15 4.67 -6.98 -8.40
N THR A 16 5.01 -8.09 -9.04
CA THR A 16 6.33 -8.32 -9.60
C THR A 16 6.16 -8.89 -11.00
N ARG A 17 6.93 -8.35 -11.95
CA ARG A 17 6.81 -8.74 -13.36
C ARG A 17 7.09 -10.24 -13.51
N GLY A 18 6.20 -10.94 -14.19
CA GLY A 18 6.34 -12.37 -14.47
C GLY A 18 6.10 -13.28 -13.26
N ALA A 19 5.59 -12.76 -12.14
CA ALA A 19 5.25 -13.53 -10.96
C ALA A 19 3.76 -13.46 -10.66
N SER A 20 3.15 -14.59 -10.31
CA SER A 20 1.78 -14.66 -9.83
C SER A 20 1.68 -13.96 -8.46
N THR A 21 0.74 -13.04 -8.32
CA THR A 21 0.42 -12.39 -7.05
C THR A 21 -0.83 -13.02 -6.48
N LYS A 22 -0.71 -13.65 -5.31
CA LYS A 22 -1.79 -14.43 -4.71
C LYS A 22 -2.81 -13.51 -4.05
N LEU A 23 -4.03 -13.53 -4.58
CA LEU A 23 -5.21 -12.98 -3.95
C LEU A 23 -6.01 -14.12 -3.31
N SER A 24 -6.74 -13.81 -2.24
CA SER A 24 -7.77 -14.71 -1.73
C SER A 24 -9.02 -13.93 -1.34
N ALA A 25 -10.12 -14.66 -1.16
CA ALA A 25 -11.39 -14.09 -0.80
C ALA A 25 -12.06 -14.98 0.26
N SER A 26 -12.82 -14.34 1.15
CA SER A 26 -13.64 -15.01 2.13
C SER A 26 -14.90 -14.17 2.35
N LYS A 27 -16.06 -14.73 2.00
CA LYS A 27 -17.34 -14.02 1.99
C LYS A 27 -17.25 -12.75 1.12
N SER A 28 -17.50 -11.58 1.71
CA SER A 28 -17.44 -10.25 1.09
C SER A 28 -16.07 -9.58 1.23
N LYS A 29 -15.02 -10.31 1.62
CA LYS A 29 -13.68 -9.74 1.84
C LYS A 29 -12.68 -10.30 0.83
N ILE A 30 -11.85 -9.43 0.27
CA ILE A 30 -10.62 -9.80 -0.42
C ILE A 30 -9.43 -9.65 0.52
N VAL A 31 -8.41 -10.47 0.30
CA VAL A 31 -7.20 -10.53 1.12
C VAL A 31 -5.98 -10.53 0.21
N TYR A 32 -5.03 -9.67 0.52
CA TYR A 32 -3.78 -9.51 -0.22
C TYR A 32 -2.69 -8.93 0.68
N THR A 33 -1.47 -8.80 0.14
CA THR A 33 -0.33 -8.25 0.88
C THR A 33 0.29 -7.06 0.12
N ASN A 34 0.88 -6.14 0.89
CA ASN A 34 1.74 -5.08 0.38
C ASN A 34 2.84 -4.82 1.42
N GLY A 35 4.10 -4.86 0.99
CA GLY A 35 5.23 -4.71 1.90
C GLY A 35 5.13 -5.73 3.03
N LYS A 36 5.11 -5.26 4.28
CA LYS A 36 5.03 -6.11 5.48
C LYS A 36 3.59 -6.27 6.03
N THR A 37 2.61 -5.75 5.29
CA THR A 37 1.23 -5.63 5.75
C THR A 37 0.33 -6.59 4.99
N VAL A 38 -0.57 -7.24 5.71
CA VAL A 38 -1.70 -7.98 5.14
C VAL A 38 -2.93 -7.07 5.17
N ILE A 39 -3.61 -6.94 4.05
CA ILE A 39 -4.85 -6.17 3.92
C ILE A 39 -6.01 -7.13 3.76
N ILE A 40 -7.04 -6.94 4.57
CA ILE A 40 -8.36 -7.56 4.41
C ILE A 40 -9.34 -6.42 4.14
N ARG A 41 -9.94 -6.40 2.96
CA ARG A 41 -10.84 -5.33 2.51
C ARG A 41 -12.20 -5.90 2.13
N ASP A 42 -13.26 -5.36 2.69
CA ASP A 42 -14.61 -5.64 2.21
C ASP A 42 -14.89 -4.83 0.94
N LEU A 43 -15.39 -5.48 -0.12
CA LEU A 43 -15.69 -4.80 -1.38
C LEU A 43 -17.13 -4.30 -1.48
N ASN A 44 -18.00 -4.74 -0.58
CA ASN A 44 -19.37 -4.26 -0.45
C ASN A 44 -19.41 -3.03 0.48
N ASP A 45 -18.55 -3.00 1.51
CA ASP A 45 -18.38 -1.85 2.40
C ASP A 45 -16.90 -1.39 2.44
N PRO A 46 -16.51 -0.37 1.65
CA PRO A 46 -15.14 0.15 1.62
C PRO A 46 -14.62 0.68 2.96
N ALA A 47 -15.49 0.94 3.95
CA ALA A 47 -15.07 1.37 5.29
C ALA A 47 -14.54 0.20 6.15
N VAL A 48 -14.90 -1.05 5.81
CA VAL A 48 -14.48 -2.23 6.57
C VAL A 48 -13.15 -2.75 6.01
N VAL A 49 -12.07 -2.32 6.65
CA VAL A 49 -10.70 -2.67 6.26
C VAL A 49 -9.88 -3.02 7.50
N THR A 50 -9.10 -4.10 7.39
CA THR A 50 -8.10 -4.50 8.38
C THR A 50 -6.72 -4.45 7.75
N ALA A 51 -5.75 -3.85 8.44
CA ALA A 51 -4.33 -3.87 8.07
C ALA A 51 -3.51 -4.50 9.20
N TYR A 52 -3.03 -5.72 8.97
CA TYR A 52 -2.18 -6.44 9.91
C TYR A 52 -0.71 -6.26 9.54
N ALA A 53 0.05 -5.57 10.39
CA ALA A 53 1.47 -5.27 10.18
C ALA A 53 2.38 -6.05 11.15
N GLY A 54 2.16 -7.36 11.27
CA GLY A 54 2.93 -8.23 12.18
C GLY A 54 4.19 -8.87 11.57
N HIS A 55 4.41 -8.79 10.25
CA HIS A 55 5.58 -9.39 9.63
C HIS A 55 6.81 -8.48 9.73
N THR A 56 7.97 -9.09 9.95
CA THR A 56 9.28 -8.39 9.91
C THR A 56 9.85 -8.30 8.51
N GLN A 57 9.44 -9.24 7.63
CA GLN A 57 9.80 -9.35 6.22
C GLN A 57 8.59 -9.10 5.33
N ASN A 58 8.78 -8.95 4.02
CA ASN A 58 7.66 -8.69 3.12
C ASN A 58 6.69 -9.86 3.11
N ALA A 59 5.42 -9.60 3.41
CA ALA A 59 4.33 -10.56 3.34
C ALA A 59 4.01 -10.87 1.88
N THR A 60 3.78 -12.13 1.55
CA THR A 60 3.72 -12.60 0.16
C THR A 60 2.39 -13.26 -0.21
N VAL A 61 1.68 -13.81 0.77
CA VAL A 61 0.38 -14.43 0.61
C VAL A 61 -0.36 -14.39 1.94
N ALA A 62 -1.69 -14.27 1.90
CA ALA A 62 -2.53 -14.42 3.08
C ALA A 62 -3.89 -15.01 2.71
N ARG A 63 -4.41 -15.89 3.58
CA ARG A 63 -5.73 -16.53 3.43
C ARG A 63 -6.44 -16.63 4.76
N ILE A 64 -7.74 -16.28 4.76
CA ILE A 64 -8.62 -16.50 5.89
C ILE A 64 -9.02 -17.97 5.91
N SER A 65 -8.96 -18.59 7.08
CA SER A 65 -9.40 -19.97 7.33
C SER A 65 -10.89 -20.15 6.98
N PRO A 66 -11.34 -21.35 6.58
CA PRO A 66 -12.75 -21.61 6.30
C PRO A 66 -13.72 -21.23 7.44
N SER A 67 -13.27 -21.34 8.70
CA SER A 67 -14.04 -20.88 9.87
C SER A 67 -14.28 -19.36 9.92
N GLY A 68 -13.41 -18.58 9.28
CA GLY A 68 -13.42 -17.11 9.33
C GLY A 68 -12.81 -16.50 10.59
N TYR A 69 -12.27 -17.31 11.51
CA TYR A 69 -11.71 -16.83 12.78
C TYR A 69 -10.23 -16.48 12.72
N TYR A 70 -9.49 -17.12 11.82
CA TYR A 70 -8.06 -16.93 11.68
C TYR A 70 -7.67 -16.55 10.25
N CYS A 71 -6.58 -15.80 10.12
CA CYS A 71 -5.84 -15.63 8.88
C CYS A 71 -4.44 -16.24 9.03
N ALA A 72 -3.99 -16.96 8.00
CA ALA A 72 -2.60 -17.36 7.85
C ALA A 72 -1.94 -16.49 6.79
N SER A 73 -0.78 -15.93 7.10
CA SER A 73 0.00 -15.10 6.19
C SER A 73 1.46 -15.53 6.15
N GLY A 74 2.00 -15.70 4.95
CA GLY A 74 3.39 -16.09 4.69
C GLY A 74 4.25 -14.89 4.30
N ASP A 75 5.56 -14.99 4.52
CA ASP A 75 6.52 -13.95 4.10
C ASP A 75 7.71 -14.46 3.27
N ALA A 76 8.48 -13.50 2.78
CA ALA A 76 9.67 -13.70 1.95
C ALA A 76 10.80 -14.47 2.64
N SER A 77 10.76 -14.64 3.97
CA SER A 77 11.74 -15.46 4.67
C SER A 77 11.31 -16.91 4.83
N GLY A 78 10.03 -17.23 4.64
CA GLY A 78 9.50 -18.58 4.81
C GLY A 78 8.79 -18.79 6.14
N THR A 79 8.44 -17.70 6.81
CA THR A 79 7.67 -17.72 8.05
C THR A 79 6.18 -17.59 7.72
N VAL A 80 5.35 -18.40 8.38
CA VAL A 80 3.90 -18.28 8.34
C VAL A 80 3.40 -17.86 9.72
N ARG A 81 2.65 -16.76 9.77
CA ARG A 81 1.97 -16.26 10.97
C ARG A 81 0.49 -16.64 10.89
N VAL A 82 -0.07 -17.14 11.99
CA VAL A 82 -1.51 -17.37 12.15
C VAL A 82 -2.02 -16.41 13.22
N TRP A 83 -3.06 -15.66 12.91
CA TRP A 83 -3.56 -14.57 13.75
C TRP A 83 -5.08 -14.42 13.65
N ASP A 84 -5.68 -13.83 14.68
CA ASP A 84 -7.12 -13.66 14.85
C ASP A 84 -7.69 -12.55 13.95
N THR A 85 -8.80 -12.82 13.26
CA THR A 85 -9.46 -11.85 12.36
C THR A 85 -10.75 -11.22 12.92
N VAL A 86 -11.17 -11.62 14.12
CA VAL A 86 -12.42 -11.18 14.77
C VAL A 86 -12.14 -10.18 15.89
N GLY A 87 -11.08 -10.39 16.67
CA GLY A 87 -10.67 -9.45 17.72
C GLY A 87 -10.12 -8.13 17.14
N GLU A 88 -10.23 -7.06 17.92
CA GLU A 88 -9.78 -5.71 17.51
C GLU A 88 -8.25 -5.62 17.35
N ASP A 89 -7.49 -6.46 18.07
CA ASP A 89 -6.03 -6.38 18.13
C ASP A 89 -5.29 -7.31 17.15
N ASN A 90 -6.02 -8.08 16.32
CA ASN A 90 -5.45 -9.08 15.41
C ASN A 90 -4.38 -9.98 16.06
N SER A 91 -4.71 -10.51 17.24
CA SER A 91 -3.73 -11.20 18.10
C SER A 91 -3.05 -12.39 17.39
N LEU A 92 -1.74 -12.53 17.60
CA LEU A 92 -0.95 -13.62 17.04
C LEU A 92 -1.25 -14.93 17.79
N LYS A 93 -1.67 -15.95 17.06
CA LYS A 93 -1.86 -17.31 17.58
C LYS A 93 -0.61 -18.16 17.51
N GLY A 94 0.16 -18.03 16.43
CA GLY A 94 1.39 -18.78 16.24
C GLY A 94 2.23 -18.24 15.09
N GLU A 95 3.53 -18.49 15.16
CA GLU A 95 4.52 -18.11 14.14
C GLU A 95 5.41 -19.32 13.87
N TYR A 96 5.48 -19.73 12.60
CA TYR A 96 6.12 -20.98 12.22
C TYR A 96 7.09 -20.78 11.07
N LYS A 97 8.33 -21.23 11.25
CA LYS A 97 9.32 -21.29 10.17
C LYS A 97 9.05 -22.53 9.31
N VAL A 98 8.36 -22.35 8.19
CA VAL A 98 7.91 -23.45 7.33
C VAL A 98 9.02 -23.90 6.40
N ILE A 99 9.66 -22.95 5.73
CA ILE A 99 10.78 -23.16 4.80
C ILE A 99 11.83 -22.05 4.97
N SER A 100 13.01 -22.26 4.38
CA SER A 100 14.08 -21.25 4.31
C SER A 100 14.11 -20.62 2.92
N GLY A 101 13.15 -19.74 2.66
CA GLY A 101 12.88 -19.12 1.36
C GLY A 101 11.48 -18.48 1.36
N ARG A 102 11.16 -17.70 0.34
CA ARG A 102 9.86 -17.05 0.14
C ARG A 102 8.71 -18.06 0.14
N ILE A 103 7.67 -17.80 0.93
CA ILE A 103 6.37 -18.46 0.75
C ILE A 103 5.71 -17.90 -0.52
N ASN A 104 5.41 -18.76 -1.48
CA ASN A 104 4.72 -18.38 -2.73
C ASN A 104 3.20 -18.52 -2.61
N ASP A 105 2.73 -19.56 -1.93
CA ASP A 105 1.31 -19.78 -1.65
C ASP A 105 1.14 -20.59 -0.36
N LEU A 106 -0.05 -20.54 0.21
CA LEU A 106 -0.47 -21.38 1.31
C LEU A 106 -1.95 -21.69 1.17
N ASP A 107 -2.44 -22.77 1.77
CA ASP A 107 -3.86 -23.08 1.78
C ASP A 107 -4.29 -23.79 3.07
N TRP A 108 -5.57 -23.66 3.40
CA TRP A 108 -6.20 -24.23 4.59
C TRP A 108 -6.98 -25.49 4.23
N ASP A 109 -7.00 -26.47 5.15
CA ASP A 109 -7.95 -27.57 5.04
C ASP A 109 -9.38 -27.14 5.40
N GLY A 110 -10.36 -27.96 5.01
CA GLY A 110 -11.78 -27.68 5.26
C GLY A 110 -12.16 -27.64 6.73
N GLU A 111 -11.33 -28.15 7.64
CA GLU A 111 -11.57 -28.15 9.09
C GLU A 111 -10.92 -26.96 9.80
N SER A 112 -10.20 -26.07 9.08
CA SER A 112 -9.44 -24.94 9.66
C SER A 112 -8.39 -25.38 10.69
N LYS A 113 -7.81 -26.57 10.54
CA LYS A 113 -6.82 -27.14 11.47
C LYS A 113 -5.44 -27.25 10.86
N ARG A 114 -5.37 -27.49 9.54
CA ARG A 114 -4.14 -27.80 8.82
C ARG A 114 -3.87 -26.76 7.76
N ILE A 115 -2.61 -26.40 7.61
CA ILE A 115 -2.11 -25.50 6.58
C ILE A 115 -1.05 -26.25 5.78
N ILE A 116 -1.08 -26.09 4.47
CA ILE A 116 0.07 -26.37 3.62
C ILE A 116 0.62 -25.03 3.15
N ALA A 117 1.92 -24.80 3.34
CA ALA A 117 2.61 -23.63 2.81
C ALA A 117 3.77 -24.07 1.93
N VAL A 118 3.91 -23.40 0.77
CA VAL A 118 4.83 -23.78 -0.30
C VAL A 118 5.57 -22.57 -0.85
N GLY A 119 6.75 -22.79 -1.46
CA GLY A 119 7.60 -21.71 -1.92
C GLY A 119 8.92 -22.14 -2.54
N ASP A 120 9.93 -21.26 -2.44
CA ASP A 120 11.27 -21.43 -3.03
C ASP A 120 12.35 -21.82 -2.00
N GLY A 121 11.95 -22.60 -0.99
CA GLY A 121 12.83 -23.00 0.10
C GLY A 121 14.07 -23.77 -0.35
N ARG A 122 15.20 -23.53 0.33
CA ARG A 122 16.50 -24.16 0.00
C ARG A 122 16.53 -25.68 0.17
N GLU A 123 15.92 -26.20 1.24
CA GLU A 123 15.99 -27.64 1.58
C GLU A 123 14.72 -28.40 1.18
N LYS A 124 13.59 -27.73 1.24
CA LYS A 124 12.27 -28.25 0.86
C LYS A 124 11.42 -27.10 0.33
N PHE A 125 10.55 -27.41 -0.62
CA PHE A 125 9.68 -26.43 -1.25
C PHE A 125 8.32 -26.28 -0.56
N GLY A 126 7.99 -27.10 0.44
CA GLY A 126 6.74 -26.96 1.18
C GLY A 126 6.65 -27.80 2.45
N HIS A 127 5.64 -27.53 3.26
CA HIS A 127 5.37 -28.28 4.49
C HIS A 127 3.89 -28.22 4.88
N ALA A 128 3.37 -29.31 5.45
CA ALA A 128 2.02 -29.40 6.00
C ALA A 128 2.09 -29.46 7.53
N PHE A 129 1.33 -28.61 8.22
CA PHE A 129 1.38 -28.47 9.67
C PHE A 129 0.04 -28.06 10.30
N MET A 130 -0.11 -28.31 11.60
CA MET A 130 -1.24 -27.84 12.40
C MET A 130 -1.12 -26.35 12.70
N MET A 131 -2.19 -25.59 12.51
CA MET A 131 -2.19 -24.13 12.67
C MET A 131 -1.93 -23.65 14.11
N ASP A 132 -2.26 -24.47 15.12
CA ASP A 132 -2.21 -24.12 16.55
C ASP A 132 -0.92 -24.52 17.26
N THR A 133 -0.29 -25.61 16.81
CA THR A 133 0.90 -26.19 17.44
C THR A 133 2.12 -26.19 16.53
N GLY A 134 1.96 -26.00 15.21
CA GLY A 134 3.03 -26.15 14.24
C GLY A 134 3.45 -27.62 14.00
N SER A 135 2.78 -28.58 14.63
CA SER A 135 3.09 -30.00 14.48
C SER A 135 2.90 -30.46 13.04
N SER A 136 3.85 -31.22 12.50
CA SER A 136 3.75 -31.69 11.11
C SER A 136 2.53 -32.57 10.90
N THR A 137 1.85 -32.37 9.77
CA THR A 137 0.72 -33.20 9.32
C THR A 137 1.00 -33.86 7.97
N GLY A 138 2.28 -34.08 7.66
CA GLY A 138 2.73 -34.68 6.40
C GLY A 138 3.87 -33.93 5.73
N GLU A 139 4.28 -34.46 4.58
CA GLU A 139 5.39 -33.95 3.78
C GLU A 139 4.92 -33.56 2.38
N ILE A 140 5.46 -32.46 1.86
CA ILE A 140 5.20 -31.96 0.52
C ILE A 140 6.47 -32.16 -0.31
N ILE A 141 6.55 -33.32 -0.97
CA ILE A 141 7.71 -33.76 -1.76
C ILE A 141 7.30 -34.07 -3.20
N GLY A 142 8.28 -34.20 -4.10
CA GLY A 142 8.10 -34.65 -5.48
C GLY A 142 8.50 -33.61 -6.53
N HIS A 143 8.46 -32.33 -6.20
CA HIS A 143 8.92 -31.27 -7.09
C HIS A 143 10.45 -31.11 -7.07
N SER A 144 11.02 -30.76 -8.23
CA SER A 144 12.45 -30.50 -8.40
C SER A 144 12.81 -29.02 -8.45
N LYS A 145 11.80 -28.15 -8.46
CA LYS A 145 11.93 -26.69 -8.45
C LYS A 145 10.89 -26.07 -7.50
N VAL A 146 10.95 -24.76 -7.38
CA VAL A 146 10.06 -23.94 -6.54
C VAL A 146 8.59 -24.27 -6.80
N ILE A 147 7.79 -24.29 -5.75
CA ILE A 147 6.34 -24.50 -5.86
C ILE A 147 5.65 -23.12 -5.87
N ASN A 148 4.84 -22.87 -6.89
CA ASN A 148 4.17 -21.60 -7.13
C ASN A 148 2.79 -21.51 -6.49
N ALA A 149 2.10 -22.64 -6.36
CA ALA A 149 0.74 -22.69 -5.83
C ALA A 149 0.44 -24.02 -5.13
N VAL A 150 -0.47 -23.95 -4.17
CA VAL A 150 -1.05 -25.12 -3.48
C VAL A 150 -2.55 -24.94 -3.38
N ALA A 151 -3.27 -26.07 -3.47
CA ALA A 151 -4.69 -26.12 -3.19
C ALA A 151 -5.05 -27.40 -2.42
N ILE A 152 -5.85 -27.26 -1.37
CA ILE A 152 -6.33 -28.36 -0.54
C ILE A 152 -7.80 -28.64 -0.87
N ARG A 153 -8.12 -29.93 -1.03
CA ARG A 153 -9.51 -30.38 -1.09
C ARG A 153 -10.14 -30.28 0.28
N THR A 154 -11.21 -29.51 0.41
CA THR A 154 -11.85 -29.23 1.70
C THR A 154 -12.72 -30.38 2.21
N GLN A 155 -13.23 -31.24 1.33
CA GLN A 155 -14.02 -32.42 1.69
C GLN A 155 -13.15 -33.67 1.89
N ARG A 156 -13.71 -34.67 2.58
CA ARG A 156 -13.11 -36.00 2.69
C ARG A 156 -13.33 -36.83 1.42
N PRO A 157 -12.38 -37.70 1.01
CA PRO A 157 -11.03 -37.79 1.58
C PRO A 157 -10.22 -36.52 1.27
N PHE A 158 -9.43 -36.06 2.25
CA PHE A 158 -8.57 -34.91 2.05
C PHE A 158 -7.54 -35.21 0.96
N ARG A 159 -7.25 -34.21 0.15
CA ARG A 159 -6.25 -34.24 -0.93
C ARG A 159 -5.59 -32.87 -1.02
N ALA A 160 -4.44 -32.81 -1.69
CA ALA A 160 -3.85 -31.55 -2.08
C ALA A 160 -3.19 -31.68 -3.45
N ALA A 161 -3.08 -30.56 -4.16
CA ALA A 161 -2.33 -30.44 -5.39
C ALA A 161 -1.34 -29.27 -5.27
N THR A 162 -0.11 -29.48 -5.76
CA THR A 162 0.93 -28.45 -5.82
C THR A 162 1.41 -28.25 -7.25
N ALA A 163 1.69 -27.01 -7.63
CA ALA A 163 2.09 -26.60 -8.98
C ALA A 163 3.46 -25.90 -8.96
N SER A 164 4.33 -26.19 -9.93
CA SER A 164 5.74 -25.79 -9.88
C SER A 164 6.33 -25.35 -11.23
N ASP A 165 7.48 -24.65 -11.14
CA ASP A 165 8.37 -24.31 -12.26
C ASP A 165 9.04 -25.53 -12.92
N ASP A 166 8.93 -26.72 -12.32
CA ASP A 166 9.35 -27.97 -12.96
C ASP A 166 8.36 -28.51 -14.01
N THR A 167 7.34 -27.71 -14.33
CA THR A 167 6.26 -27.98 -15.29
C THR A 167 5.30 -29.09 -14.87
N GLN A 168 5.36 -29.53 -13.62
CA GLN A 168 4.55 -30.63 -13.11
C GLN A 168 3.55 -30.14 -12.07
N ILE A 169 2.57 -31.00 -11.82
CA ILE A 169 1.69 -30.94 -10.66
C ILE A 169 1.95 -32.21 -9.85
N ILE A 170 2.11 -32.08 -8.53
CA ILE A 170 2.10 -33.23 -7.63
C ILE A 170 0.76 -33.30 -6.92
N PHE A 171 0.13 -34.47 -7.00
CA PHE A 171 -1.07 -34.82 -6.26
C PHE A 171 -0.68 -35.55 -4.97
N HIS A 172 -1.34 -35.20 -3.87
CA HIS A 172 -1.05 -35.71 -2.54
C HIS A 172 -2.27 -36.37 -1.92
N GLN A 173 -2.05 -37.51 -1.26
CA GLN A 173 -3.00 -38.06 -0.28
C GLN A 173 -3.15 -37.07 0.89
N GLY A 174 -4.26 -37.13 1.64
CA GLY A 174 -4.53 -36.22 2.75
C GLY A 174 -4.21 -36.82 4.13
N ALA A 175 -3.87 -35.95 5.08
CA ALA A 175 -3.63 -36.20 6.51
C ALA A 175 -3.36 -37.66 6.95
N PRO A 176 -2.09 -38.07 7.11
CA PRO A 176 -0.89 -37.28 6.82
C PRO A 176 -0.76 -37.01 5.31
N TYR A 177 -0.45 -35.77 4.93
CA TYR A 177 -0.19 -35.43 3.52
C TYR A 177 1.06 -36.15 3.04
N LYS A 178 0.93 -36.85 1.91
CA LYS A 178 2.00 -37.66 1.31
C LYS A 178 1.85 -37.64 -0.21
N PHE A 179 2.98 -37.73 -0.90
CA PHE A 179 3.03 -37.91 -2.34
C PHE A 179 2.12 -39.07 -2.79
N ASP A 180 1.32 -38.83 -3.84
CA ASP A 180 0.52 -39.85 -4.52
C ASP A 180 1.04 -40.09 -5.94
N LYS A 181 0.97 -39.05 -6.78
CA LYS A 181 1.43 -39.14 -8.18
C LYS A 181 1.85 -37.80 -8.76
N THR A 182 2.62 -37.89 -9.84
CA THR A 182 3.01 -36.77 -10.70
C THR A 182 2.08 -36.67 -11.90
N ILE A 183 1.60 -35.46 -12.16
CA ILE A 183 0.76 -35.11 -13.31
C ILE A 183 1.57 -34.21 -14.27
N LYS A 184 1.66 -34.62 -15.53
CA LYS A 184 2.50 -33.99 -16.57
C LYS A 184 1.67 -33.50 -17.75
N THR A 185 0.86 -32.48 -17.53
CA THR A 185 -0.02 -31.86 -18.54
C THR A 185 0.58 -30.60 -19.15
N HIS A 186 1.31 -29.82 -18.36
CA HIS A 186 1.90 -28.56 -18.78
C HIS A 186 3.31 -28.74 -19.37
N THR A 187 3.66 -27.84 -20.29
CA THR A 187 4.98 -27.82 -20.97
C THR A 187 5.88 -26.65 -20.53
N LYS A 188 5.33 -25.75 -19.71
CA LYS A 188 6.04 -24.63 -19.05
C LYS A 188 5.62 -24.55 -17.59
N PHE A 189 6.07 -23.53 -16.87
CA PHE A 189 5.78 -23.35 -15.45
C PHE A 189 4.29 -23.38 -15.17
N VAL A 190 3.89 -24.15 -14.15
CA VAL A 190 2.50 -24.17 -13.66
C VAL A 190 2.38 -23.06 -12.63
N GLN A 191 1.58 -22.04 -12.93
CA GLN A 191 1.51 -20.78 -12.17
C GLN A 191 0.49 -20.84 -11.04
N ASP A 192 -0.60 -21.58 -11.24
CA ASP A 192 -1.65 -21.72 -10.24
C ASP A 192 -2.37 -23.06 -10.30
N VAL A 193 -2.90 -23.47 -9.16
CA VAL A 193 -3.79 -24.63 -9.02
C VAL A 193 -4.86 -24.29 -7.98
N LYS A 194 -6.13 -24.61 -8.28
CA LYS A 194 -7.26 -24.36 -7.37
C LYS A 194 -8.30 -25.47 -7.43
N TYR A 195 -8.76 -25.90 -6.27
CA TYR A 195 -9.93 -26.77 -6.12
C TYR A 195 -11.22 -25.99 -6.31
N ALA A 196 -12.22 -26.64 -6.92
CA ALA A 196 -13.59 -26.18 -6.87
C ALA A 196 -14.09 -26.20 -5.41
N PRO A 197 -15.00 -25.29 -5.01
CA PRO A 197 -15.64 -25.34 -3.70
C PRO A 197 -16.23 -26.71 -3.31
N SER A 198 -16.77 -27.47 -4.26
CA SER A 198 -17.29 -28.84 -4.04
C SER A 198 -16.20 -29.89 -3.81
N GLY A 199 -14.96 -29.58 -4.21
CA GLY A 199 -13.81 -30.47 -4.20
C GLY A 199 -13.89 -31.62 -5.20
N ASP A 200 -14.89 -31.66 -6.08
CA ASP A 200 -15.02 -32.72 -7.09
C ASP A 200 -14.02 -32.54 -8.23
N TYR A 201 -13.54 -31.31 -8.45
CA TYR A 201 -12.54 -30.98 -9.45
C TYR A 201 -11.48 -30.04 -8.88
N PHE A 202 -10.31 -30.05 -9.50
CA PHE A 202 -9.38 -28.92 -9.45
C PHE A 202 -8.91 -28.55 -10.86
N VAL A 203 -8.42 -27.32 -11.01
CA VAL A 203 -7.83 -26.85 -12.25
C VAL A 203 -6.42 -26.35 -12.05
N SER A 204 -5.62 -26.42 -13.12
CA SER A 204 -4.29 -25.84 -13.20
C SER A 204 -4.16 -24.90 -14.39
N VAL A 205 -3.32 -23.89 -14.24
CA VAL A 205 -2.99 -22.92 -15.30
C VAL A 205 -1.50 -22.64 -15.34
N GLY A 206 -0.97 -22.33 -16.53
CA GLY A 206 0.48 -22.23 -16.72
C GLY A 206 0.95 -21.18 -17.73
N SER A 207 2.28 -21.05 -17.78
CA SER A 207 3.00 -20.18 -18.71
C SER A 207 2.96 -20.68 -20.16
N ASP A 208 2.43 -21.88 -20.40
CA ASP A 208 2.10 -22.43 -21.71
C ASP A 208 0.75 -21.97 -22.24
N ALA A 209 0.08 -21.07 -21.52
CA ALA A 209 -1.24 -20.51 -21.84
C ALA A 209 -2.38 -21.54 -21.84
N LYS A 210 -2.17 -22.69 -21.18
CA LYS A 210 -3.15 -23.79 -21.09
C LYS A 210 -3.86 -23.83 -19.74
N ILE A 211 -5.04 -24.44 -19.75
CA ILE A 211 -5.87 -24.71 -18.58
C ILE A 211 -6.28 -26.19 -18.64
N PHE A 212 -6.10 -26.91 -17.54
CA PHE A 212 -6.50 -28.32 -17.43
C PHE A 212 -7.41 -28.52 -16.22
N ILE A 213 -8.32 -29.49 -16.33
CA ILE A 213 -9.22 -29.94 -15.25
C ILE A 213 -8.94 -31.40 -14.88
N TYR A 214 -9.05 -31.70 -13.60
CA TYR A 214 -8.74 -33.00 -13.01
C TYR A 214 -9.83 -33.44 -12.05
N ASP A 215 -9.95 -34.74 -11.85
CA ASP A 215 -10.76 -35.31 -10.78
C ASP A 215 -10.16 -34.93 -9.42
N GLY A 216 -10.99 -34.39 -8.53
CA GLY A 216 -10.56 -33.88 -7.24
C GLY A 216 -10.14 -34.96 -6.23
N LYS A 217 -10.63 -36.19 -6.39
CA LYS A 217 -10.38 -37.32 -5.47
C LYS A 217 -9.20 -38.17 -5.94
N THR A 218 -9.10 -38.40 -7.24
CA THR A 218 -8.11 -39.29 -7.84
C THR A 218 -6.93 -38.56 -8.47
N GLY A 219 -7.08 -37.29 -8.84
CA GLY A 219 -6.05 -36.54 -9.56
C GLY A 219 -5.91 -36.94 -11.03
N ASP A 220 -6.89 -37.63 -11.60
CA ASP A 220 -6.86 -38.03 -13.01
C ASP A 220 -7.19 -36.85 -13.92
N THR A 221 -6.45 -36.70 -15.02
CA THR A 221 -6.68 -35.63 -16.00
C THR A 221 -7.97 -35.89 -16.77
N LEU A 222 -8.94 -34.97 -16.65
CA LEU A 222 -10.22 -35.06 -17.34
C LEU A 222 -10.20 -34.36 -18.70
N GLY A 223 -9.31 -33.37 -18.88
CA GLY A 223 -8.96 -32.78 -20.17
C GLY A 223 -8.49 -31.34 -20.10
N GLU A 224 -8.32 -30.74 -21.27
CA GLU A 224 -7.91 -29.34 -21.49
C GLU A 224 -9.17 -28.48 -21.74
N PHE A 225 -9.12 -27.20 -21.37
CA PHE A 225 -10.11 -26.22 -21.87
C PHE A 225 -9.72 -25.79 -23.28
N GLU A 226 -10.60 -26.03 -24.25
CA GLU A 226 -10.35 -25.79 -25.68
C GLU A 226 -11.03 -24.48 -26.15
N GLY A 227 -10.41 -23.77 -27.11
CA GLY A 227 -11.01 -22.58 -27.73
C GLY A 227 -10.03 -21.41 -27.95
N SER A 228 -10.55 -20.17 -27.97
CA SER A 228 -9.74 -18.94 -28.05
C SER A 228 -9.00 -18.68 -26.74
N GLY A 229 -7.99 -19.53 -26.52
CA GLY A 229 -7.07 -19.51 -25.39
C GLY A 229 -6.39 -18.17 -25.19
N HIS A 230 -5.83 -18.00 -24.00
CA HIS A 230 -4.94 -16.89 -23.74
C HIS A 230 -3.74 -16.91 -24.71
N LYS A 231 -3.25 -15.72 -25.07
CA LYS A 231 -2.06 -15.55 -25.94
C LYS A 231 -0.77 -15.35 -25.14
N GLY A 232 -0.89 -15.33 -23.81
CA GLY A 232 0.19 -15.12 -22.86
C GLY A 232 0.08 -16.09 -21.67
N SER A 233 1.08 -16.05 -20.79
CA SER A 233 1.07 -16.87 -19.58
C SER A 233 -0.16 -16.57 -18.72
N ILE A 234 -0.85 -17.63 -18.28
CA ILE A 234 -1.97 -17.51 -17.35
C ILE A 234 -1.39 -17.53 -15.94
N MET A 235 -1.58 -16.44 -15.20
CA MET A 235 -0.92 -16.20 -13.92
C MET A 235 -1.76 -16.64 -12.73
N ALA A 236 -3.08 -16.71 -12.88
CA ALA A 236 -3.99 -17.08 -11.81
C ALA A 236 -5.29 -17.68 -12.34
N CYS A 237 -5.91 -18.52 -11.53
CA CYS A 237 -7.26 -19.03 -11.75
C CYS A 237 -8.08 -19.02 -10.45
N SER A 238 -9.40 -18.93 -10.59
CA SER A 238 -10.33 -19.04 -9.46
C SER A 238 -11.66 -19.63 -9.90
N TRP A 239 -12.31 -20.35 -8.98
CA TRP A 239 -13.59 -21.02 -9.22
C TRP A 239 -14.76 -20.16 -8.79
N SER A 240 -15.86 -20.26 -9.52
CA SER A 240 -17.15 -19.76 -9.09
C SER A 240 -17.64 -20.53 -7.84
N PRO A 241 -18.38 -19.86 -6.93
CA PRO A 241 -18.98 -20.52 -5.76
C PRO A 241 -19.91 -21.68 -6.12
N ASP A 242 -20.54 -21.64 -7.31
CA ASP A 242 -21.45 -22.68 -7.80
C ASP A 242 -20.75 -23.82 -8.56
N ASN A 243 -19.42 -23.77 -8.70
CA ASN A 243 -18.56 -24.75 -9.39
C ASN A 243 -18.77 -24.86 -10.91
N LYS A 244 -19.56 -23.98 -11.52
CA LYS A 244 -19.87 -24.05 -12.96
C LYS A 244 -18.89 -23.28 -13.84
N SER A 245 -18.13 -22.37 -13.25
CA SER A 245 -17.26 -21.49 -14.01
C SER A 245 -15.91 -21.28 -13.36
N ILE A 246 -14.92 -20.94 -14.21
CA ILE A 246 -13.57 -20.57 -13.79
C ILE A 246 -13.24 -19.22 -14.40
N ALA A 247 -12.55 -18.38 -13.63
CA ALA A 247 -11.97 -17.14 -14.10
C ALA A 247 -10.45 -17.29 -14.23
N THR A 248 -9.87 -16.82 -15.33
CA THR A 248 -8.41 -16.79 -15.53
C THR A 248 -7.91 -15.40 -15.87
N SER A 249 -6.69 -15.10 -15.42
CA SER A 249 -6.03 -13.81 -15.64
C SER A 249 -4.64 -14.01 -16.24
N SER A 250 -4.32 -13.24 -17.28
CA SER A 250 -3.17 -13.50 -18.15
C SER A 250 -2.32 -12.27 -18.46
N LEU A 251 -1.06 -12.53 -18.81
CA LEU A 251 -0.11 -11.55 -19.33
C LEU A 251 -0.45 -11.05 -20.74
N ASP A 252 -1.51 -11.54 -21.38
CA ASP A 252 -2.08 -10.97 -22.61
C ASP A 252 -3.07 -9.81 -22.35
N CYS A 253 -3.10 -9.31 -21.11
CA CYS A 253 -3.96 -8.22 -20.65
C CYS A 253 -5.46 -8.57 -20.66
N THR A 254 -5.80 -9.85 -20.71
CA THR A 254 -7.19 -10.32 -20.65
C THR A 254 -7.51 -11.08 -19.36
N VAL A 255 -8.78 -10.96 -18.97
CA VAL A 255 -9.45 -11.87 -18.02
C VAL A 255 -10.47 -12.67 -18.82
N LYS A 256 -10.53 -13.99 -18.61
CA LYS A 256 -11.49 -14.86 -19.31
C LYS A 256 -12.33 -15.65 -18.33
N LEU A 257 -13.59 -15.83 -18.70
CA LEU A 257 -14.53 -16.72 -18.02
C LEU A 257 -14.70 -17.99 -18.83
N TRP A 258 -14.72 -19.13 -18.15
CA TRP A 258 -14.80 -20.45 -18.73
C TRP A 258 -15.96 -21.22 -18.14
N ASP A 259 -16.73 -21.88 -18.98
CA ASP A 259 -17.72 -22.85 -18.55
C ASP A 259 -17.08 -24.23 -18.37
N VAL A 260 -17.33 -24.85 -17.22
CA VAL A 260 -16.65 -26.09 -16.81
C VAL A 260 -17.16 -27.31 -17.58
N GLU A 261 -18.44 -27.35 -17.93
CA GLU A 261 -19.07 -28.48 -18.60
C GLU A 261 -18.65 -28.54 -20.08
N SER A 262 -18.84 -27.43 -20.80
CA SER A 262 -18.46 -27.31 -22.21
C SER A 262 -16.96 -27.11 -22.43
N ARG A 263 -16.23 -26.73 -21.37
CA ARG A 263 -14.78 -26.43 -21.37
C ARG A 263 -14.37 -25.35 -22.36
N LYS A 264 -15.24 -24.35 -22.55
CA LYS A 264 -15.04 -23.25 -23.49
C LYS A 264 -15.08 -21.90 -22.78
N ALA A 265 -14.37 -20.94 -23.35
CA ALA A 265 -14.46 -19.54 -22.92
C ALA A 265 -15.86 -19.00 -23.26
N THR A 266 -16.53 -18.45 -22.26
CA THR A 266 -17.84 -17.80 -22.39
C THR A 266 -17.72 -16.28 -22.48
N THR A 267 -16.69 -15.71 -21.86
CA THR A 267 -16.46 -14.25 -21.84
C THR A 267 -14.98 -13.93 -21.84
N SER A 268 -14.62 -12.81 -22.46
CA SER A 268 -13.25 -12.30 -22.52
C SER A 268 -13.27 -10.79 -22.33
N TRP A 269 -12.60 -10.31 -21.30
CA TRP A 269 -12.43 -8.89 -21.02
C TRP A 269 -11.01 -8.46 -21.36
N LEU A 270 -10.87 -7.42 -22.19
CA LEU A 270 -9.59 -6.77 -22.45
C LEU A 270 -9.44 -5.59 -21.49
N VAL A 271 -8.44 -5.63 -20.61
CA VAL A 271 -8.20 -4.57 -19.63
C VAL A 271 -7.46 -3.38 -20.26
N GLY A 272 -6.56 -3.66 -21.20
CA GLY A 272 -5.80 -2.69 -21.97
C GLY A 272 -4.79 -3.39 -22.87
N SER A 273 -3.84 -2.65 -23.43
CA SER A 273 -2.94 -3.17 -24.48
C SER A 273 -1.46 -3.19 -24.11
N ASP A 274 -1.04 -2.45 -23.07
CA ASP A 274 0.35 -2.35 -22.66
C ASP A 274 0.68 -3.26 -21.45
N ILE A 275 1.94 -3.25 -21.05
CA ILE A 275 2.46 -4.05 -19.94
C ILE A 275 1.80 -3.75 -18.58
N ASN A 276 1.32 -2.52 -18.37
CA ASN A 276 0.68 -2.09 -17.12
C ASN A 276 -0.68 -2.78 -16.93
N HIS A 277 -1.31 -3.21 -18.03
CA HIS A 277 -2.59 -3.90 -18.05
C HIS A 277 -2.48 -5.43 -18.01
N GLN A 278 -1.27 -6.00 -17.94
CA GLN A 278 -1.10 -7.43 -17.74
C GLN A 278 -1.73 -7.86 -16.41
N GLN A 279 -2.43 -8.99 -16.41
CA GLN A 279 -3.16 -9.47 -15.25
C GLN A 279 -2.35 -10.58 -14.54
N VAL A 280 -2.02 -10.36 -13.27
CA VAL A 280 -1.04 -11.18 -12.51
C VAL A 280 -1.61 -11.89 -11.29
N GLY A 281 -2.89 -11.72 -11.01
CA GLY A 281 -3.59 -12.37 -9.91
C GLY A 281 -5.09 -12.30 -10.13
N ASN A 282 -5.85 -13.26 -9.59
CA ASN A 282 -7.29 -13.14 -9.52
C ASN A 282 -7.88 -13.87 -8.33
N VAL A 283 -9.13 -13.54 -8.03
CA VAL A 283 -9.97 -14.28 -7.11
C VAL A 283 -11.44 -14.10 -7.47
N TRP A 284 -12.23 -15.14 -7.23
CA TRP A 284 -13.68 -15.05 -7.30
C TRP A 284 -14.22 -14.50 -5.98
N PHE A 285 -14.94 -13.41 -6.08
CA PHE A 285 -15.55 -12.69 -4.98
C PHE A 285 -17.08 -12.82 -5.08
N ALA A 286 -17.77 -12.97 -3.94
CA ALA A 286 -19.22 -13.07 -3.77
C ALA A 286 -20.16 -12.75 -4.96
N PRO A 287 -21.34 -13.40 -4.99
CA PRO A 287 -21.57 -14.65 -5.74
C PRO A 287 -21.07 -14.61 -7.20
N ASP A 288 -21.00 -13.43 -7.82
CA ASP A 288 -20.81 -13.30 -9.26
C ASP A 288 -19.58 -12.47 -9.64
N ASN A 289 -18.91 -11.78 -8.72
CA ASN A 289 -17.83 -10.87 -9.12
C ASN A 289 -16.46 -11.54 -9.22
N ILE A 290 -15.67 -11.12 -10.20
CA ILE A 290 -14.27 -11.55 -10.35
C ILE A 290 -13.38 -10.36 -10.08
N VAL A 291 -12.40 -10.51 -9.21
CA VAL A 291 -11.39 -9.48 -8.96
C VAL A 291 -10.11 -9.93 -9.63
N SER A 292 -9.58 -9.13 -10.56
CA SER A 292 -8.31 -9.38 -11.22
C SER A 292 -7.34 -8.24 -10.99
N LEU A 293 -6.08 -8.57 -10.73
CA LEU A 293 -5.01 -7.64 -10.41
C LEU A 293 -4.16 -7.30 -11.63
N SER A 294 -4.14 -6.03 -12.01
CA SER A 294 -3.23 -5.48 -13.00
C SER A 294 -1.80 -5.38 -12.46
N MET A 295 -0.81 -5.36 -13.36
CA MET A 295 0.60 -5.11 -13.04
C MET A 295 0.83 -3.77 -12.31
N THR A 296 -0.03 -2.77 -12.49
CA THR A 296 0.02 -1.49 -11.75
C THR A 296 -0.39 -1.57 -10.29
N GLY A 297 -0.93 -2.72 -9.87
CA GLY A 297 -1.60 -2.89 -8.58
C GLY A 297 -3.10 -2.57 -8.60
N ASP A 298 -3.67 -2.15 -9.75
CA ASP A 298 -5.10 -1.88 -9.84
C ASP A 298 -5.92 -3.18 -9.71
N LEU A 299 -6.99 -3.13 -8.91
CA LEU A 299 -7.92 -4.24 -8.73
C LEU A 299 -9.16 -3.99 -9.61
N ASN A 300 -9.27 -4.77 -10.68
CA ASN A 300 -10.37 -4.72 -11.63
C ASN A 300 -11.48 -5.67 -11.18
N VAL A 301 -12.66 -5.13 -10.88
CA VAL A 301 -13.83 -5.90 -10.49
C VAL A 301 -14.73 -6.09 -11.70
N PHE A 302 -14.87 -7.33 -12.15
CA PHE A 302 -15.76 -7.73 -13.22
C PHE A 302 -17.06 -8.28 -12.65
N ASP A 303 -18.14 -8.04 -13.37
CA ASP A 303 -19.41 -8.73 -13.20
C ASP A 303 -19.69 -9.47 -14.53
N PRO A 304 -19.72 -10.82 -14.55
CA PRO A 304 -20.05 -11.63 -15.71
C PRO A 304 -21.35 -11.24 -16.43
N ARG A 305 -22.26 -10.55 -15.73
CA ARG A 305 -23.54 -10.08 -16.27
C ARG A 305 -23.43 -8.72 -16.96
N VAL A 306 -22.32 -8.01 -16.79
CA VAL A 306 -22.14 -6.61 -17.20
C VAL A 306 -20.98 -6.47 -18.18
N GLY A 307 -21.32 -6.19 -19.45
CA GLY A 307 -20.46 -5.57 -20.47
C GLY A 307 -19.08 -6.19 -20.74
N GLU A 308 -18.28 -5.48 -21.55
CA GLU A 308 -16.93 -5.90 -22.00
C GLU A 308 -15.79 -5.26 -21.18
N LYS A 309 -16.11 -4.55 -20.09
CA LYS A 309 -15.14 -3.80 -19.26
C LYS A 309 -15.33 -4.10 -17.77
N PRO A 310 -14.32 -3.83 -16.92
CA PRO A 310 -14.50 -3.89 -15.47
C PRO A 310 -15.67 -3.01 -15.03
N ALA A 311 -16.54 -3.53 -14.15
CA ALA A 311 -17.63 -2.79 -13.55
C ALA A 311 -17.12 -1.71 -12.58
N ARG A 312 -15.98 -1.97 -11.93
CA ARG A 312 -15.31 -1.04 -11.03
C ARG A 312 -13.80 -1.28 -11.05
N ILE A 313 -13.02 -0.21 -11.02
CA ILE A 313 -11.56 -0.28 -10.84
C ILE A 313 -11.24 0.34 -9.50
N ILE A 314 -10.54 -0.39 -8.65
CA ILE A 314 -10.13 0.09 -7.34
C ILE A 314 -8.66 0.50 -7.42
N ASN A 315 -8.42 1.80 -7.42
CA ASN A 315 -7.09 2.38 -7.43
C ASN A 315 -6.54 2.52 -6.01
N GLY A 316 -5.24 2.57 -5.87
CA GLY A 316 -4.61 2.76 -4.58
C GLY A 316 -3.10 2.83 -4.68
N PRO A 317 -2.43 3.40 -3.69
CA PRO A 317 -0.97 3.43 -3.63
C PRO A 317 -0.45 2.00 -3.53
N THR A 318 0.62 1.69 -4.26
CA THR A 318 1.33 0.40 -4.09
C THR A 318 2.68 0.57 -3.41
N LYS A 319 3.21 1.79 -3.35
CA LYS A 319 4.41 2.13 -2.59
C LYS A 319 4.12 3.22 -1.56
N ALA A 320 5.10 3.43 -0.67
CA ALA A 320 5.03 4.40 0.43
C ALA A 320 4.44 5.74 -0.02
N ILE A 321 3.52 6.26 0.79
CA ILE A 321 3.05 7.65 0.67
C ILE A 321 4.14 8.54 1.25
N THR A 322 4.55 9.56 0.50
CA THR A 322 5.71 10.40 0.80
C THR A 322 5.34 11.84 1.10
N ALA A 323 4.23 12.32 0.57
CA ALA A 323 3.69 13.65 0.82
C ALA A 323 2.17 13.62 0.83
N ALA A 324 1.53 14.57 1.52
CA ALA A 324 0.09 14.74 1.48
C ALA A 324 -0.30 16.21 1.61
N VAL A 325 -1.43 16.59 1.03
CA VAL A 325 -1.98 17.95 1.15
C VAL A 325 -3.51 17.89 1.14
N SER A 326 -4.16 18.72 1.96
CA SER A 326 -5.62 18.88 1.93
C SER A 326 -6.02 19.76 0.73
N THR A 327 -7.06 19.34 0.01
CA THR A 327 -7.71 20.14 -1.03
C THR A 327 -9.11 20.61 -0.62
N SER A 328 -9.73 19.93 0.34
CA SER A 328 -10.95 20.35 1.02
C SER A 328 -11.07 19.68 2.40
N LEU A 329 -12.15 19.99 3.14
CA LEU A 329 -12.45 19.35 4.43
C LEU A 329 -12.64 17.82 4.33
N GLU A 330 -12.99 17.33 3.13
CA GLU A 330 -13.27 15.91 2.89
C GLU A 330 -12.36 15.28 1.84
N THR A 331 -11.37 16.00 1.31
CA THR A 331 -10.50 15.49 0.25
C THR A 331 -9.05 15.87 0.50
N PHE A 332 -8.16 14.91 0.28
CA PHE A 332 -6.73 15.16 0.28
C PHE A 332 -6.04 14.42 -0.87
N LEU A 333 -4.94 14.98 -1.34
CA LEU A 333 -4.04 14.35 -2.30
C LEU A 333 -2.82 13.78 -1.57
N THR A 334 -2.28 12.70 -2.11
CA THR A 334 -1.02 12.11 -1.63
C THR A 334 -0.08 11.86 -2.79
N GLY A 335 1.20 12.11 -2.56
CA GLY A 335 2.28 11.72 -3.45
C GLY A 335 2.89 10.40 -2.98
N THR A 336 3.38 9.60 -3.90
CA THR A 336 3.93 8.27 -3.61
C THR A 336 5.39 8.15 -4.06
N ALA A 337 6.09 7.16 -3.50
CA ALA A 337 7.47 6.83 -3.86
C ALA A 337 7.66 6.34 -5.31
N GLU A 338 6.57 6.13 -6.04
CA GLU A 338 6.55 5.72 -7.46
C GLU A 338 6.12 6.85 -8.40
N GLY A 339 5.95 8.08 -7.91
CA GLY A 339 5.58 9.23 -8.73
C GLY A 339 4.09 9.39 -9.00
N ARG A 340 3.25 8.48 -8.50
CA ARG A 340 1.79 8.61 -8.59
C ARG A 340 1.28 9.61 -7.57
N ILE A 341 0.28 10.39 -7.98
CA ILE A 341 -0.54 11.21 -7.08
C ILE A 341 -1.95 10.64 -7.03
N ILE A 342 -2.44 10.46 -5.80
CA ILE A 342 -3.70 9.76 -5.53
C ILE A 342 -4.57 10.65 -4.66
N GLN A 343 -5.81 10.83 -5.09
CA GLN A 343 -6.85 11.51 -4.33
C GLN A 343 -7.57 10.52 -3.42
N PHE A 344 -7.77 10.93 -2.18
CA PHE A 344 -8.56 10.23 -1.18
C PHE A 344 -9.78 11.06 -0.82
N SER A 345 -10.96 10.45 -0.86
CA SER A 345 -12.21 11.03 -0.39
C SER A 345 -12.50 10.55 1.03
N ALA A 346 -12.49 11.47 1.98
CA ALA A 346 -12.77 11.18 3.38
C ALA A 346 -14.24 10.81 3.62
N ALA A 347 -15.16 11.34 2.81
CA ALA A 347 -16.59 11.04 2.90
C ALA A 347 -16.86 9.54 2.65
N ASN A 348 -16.50 9.03 1.47
CA ASN A 348 -16.87 7.67 1.03
C ASN A 348 -15.73 6.65 1.08
N GLY A 349 -14.48 7.07 1.37
CA GLY A 349 -13.34 6.16 1.42
C GLY A 349 -12.77 5.77 0.06
N GLU A 350 -13.26 6.39 -1.02
CA GLU A 350 -12.79 6.10 -2.38
C GLU A 350 -11.46 6.77 -2.69
N THR A 351 -10.75 6.14 -3.62
CA THR A 351 -9.44 6.52 -4.10
C THR A 351 -9.45 6.61 -5.62
N SER A 352 -8.81 7.64 -6.16
CA SER A 352 -8.65 7.80 -7.60
C SER A 352 -7.31 8.41 -7.96
N TYR A 353 -6.78 8.07 -9.12
CA TYR A 353 -5.57 8.71 -9.64
C TYR A 353 -5.84 10.13 -10.11
N VAL A 354 -4.83 10.98 -10.01
CA VAL A 354 -4.79 12.24 -10.75
C VAL A 354 -4.49 11.92 -12.20
N ASP A 355 -5.35 12.39 -13.10
CA ASP A 355 -5.27 12.09 -14.53
C ASP A 355 -4.11 12.86 -15.20
N GLY A 356 -3.53 12.30 -16.25
CA GLY A 356 -2.48 12.94 -17.05
C GLY A 356 -1.06 12.50 -16.72
N GLU A 357 -0.07 13.21 -17.27
CA GLU A 357 1.34 12.88 -17.13
C GLU A 357 1.89 13.37 -15.79
N GLY A 358 1.93 12.45 -14.82
CA GLY A 358 2.50 12.71 -13.50
C GLY A 358 4.03 12.62 -13.43
N HIS A 359 4.54 12.46 -12.22
CA HIS A 359 5.96 12.26 -11.98
C HIS A 359 6.38 10.83 -12.34
N THR A 360 7.62 10.67 -12.82
CA THR A 360 8.19 9.34 -13.14
C THR A 360 8.97 8.73 -11.97
N ASN A 361 9.12 9.48 -10.88
CA ASN A 361 9.88 9.11 -9.70
C ASN A 361 9.23 9.69 -8.44
N LEU A 362 9.76 9.36 -7.27
CA LEU A 362 9.26 9.76 -5.95
C LEU A 362 8.78 11.22 -5.88
N VAL A 363 7.54 11.44 -5.45
CA VAL A 363 7.00 12.77 -5.14
C VAL A 363 7.51 13.20 -3.76
N THR A 364 8.25 14.30 -3.67
CA THR A 364 8.85 14.76 -2.41
C THR A 364 7.99 15.75 -1.65
N GLY A 365 7.08 16.45 -2.34
CA GLY A 365 6.24 17.43 -1.68
C GLY A 365 5.01 17.80 -2.50
N LEU A 366 3.97 18.22 -1.78
CA LEU A 366 2.72 18.75 -2.30
C LEU A 366 2.39 20.03 -1.55
N SER A 367 1.86 21.03 -2.25
CA SER A 367 1.41 22.27 -1.63
C SER A 367 0.18 22.83 -2.35
N SER A 368 -0.81 23.30 -1.60
CA SER A 368 -1.99 23.94 -2.16
C SER A 368 -1.69 25.40 -2.47
N THR A 369 -2.22 25.90 -3.58
CA THR A 369 -2.11 27.30 -3.98
C THR A 369 -3.35 28.09 -3.55
N PRO A 370 -3.24 29.43 -3.40
CA PRO A 370 -4.40 30.26 -3.06
C PRO A 370 -5.56 30.20 -4.05
N ASP A 371 -5.29 29.88 -5.33
CA ASP A 371 -6.30 29.71 -6.38
C ASP A 371 -6.92 28.30 -6.42
N GLY A 372 -6.60 27.43 -5.46
CA GLY A 372 -7.22 26.11 -5.30
C GLY A 372 -6.57 24.99 -6.12
N LYS A 373 -5.43 25.25 -6.77
CA LYS A 373 -4.59 24.23 -7.42
C LYS A 373 -3.69 23.55 -6.39
N VAL A 374 -3.05 22.47 -6.82
CA VAL A 374 -1.98 21.81 -6.06
C VAL A 374 -0.73 21.78 -6.90
N VAL A 375 0.40 22.16 -6.31
CA VAL A 375 1.72 21.97 -6.90
C VAL A 375 2.37 20.73 -6.31
N SER A 376 3.14 20.04 -7.15
CA SER A 376 3.86 18.82 -6.82
C SER A 376 5.29 18.90 -7.32
N VAL A 377 6.22 18.36 -6.54
CA VAL A 377 7.63 18.23 -6.91
C VAL A 377 8.09 16.80 -6.70
N GLY A 378 9.04 16.34 -7.51
CA GLY A 378 9.54 14.98 -7.44
C GLY A 378 10.99 14.80 -7.88
N PHE A 379 11.52 13.61 -7.64
CA PHE A 379 12.88 13.18 -8.02
C PHE A 379 13.08 12.98 -9.53
N ASP A 380 12.12 13.42 -10.35
CA ASP A 380 12.28 13.64 -11.78
C ASP A 380 12.67 15.10 -12.10
N ASP A 381 13.09 15.86 -11.08
CA ASP A 381 13.54 17.25 -11.12
C ASP A 381 12.52 18.20 -11.77
N LYS A 382 11.24 17.91 -11.54
CA LYS A 382 10.12 18.69 -12.07
C LYS A 382 9.22 19.24 -10.98
N LEU A 383 8.67 20.41 -11.24
CA LEU A 383 7.46 20.93 -10.63
C LEU A 383 6.29 20.75 -11.61
N ARG A 384 5.15 20.29 -11.10
CA ARG A 384 3.92 20.10 -11.86
C ARG A 384 2.72 20.67 -11.11
N GLU A 385 1.77 21.22 -11.86
CA GLU A 385 0.51 21.74 -11.33
C GLU A 385 -0.64 20.75 -11.56
N ILE A 386 -1.56 20.71 -10.61
CA ILE A 386 -2.75 19.86 -10.62
C ILE A 386 -3.96 20.75 -10.43
N GLU A 387 -4.91 20.63 -11.35
CA GLU A 387 -6.16 21.36 -11.33
C GLU A 387 -7.29 20.40 -11.73
N HIS A 388 -8.43 20.44 -11.01
CA HIS A 388 -9.57 19.56 -11.28
C HIS A 388 -9.20 18.06 -11.37
N ARG A 389 -8.31 17.58 -10.48
CA ARG A 389 -7.81 16.18 -10.45
C ARG A 389 -7.09 15.76 -11.74
N LYS A 390 -6.48 16.70 -12.45
CA LYS A 390 -5.68 16.44 -13.63
C LYS A 390 -4.39 17.24 -13.58
N PHE A 391 -3.27 16.63 -13.98
CA PHE A 391 -2.04 17.34 -14.24
C PHE A 391 -2.25 18.33 -15.39
N THR A 392 -1.86 19.58 -15.19
CA THR A 392 -1.80 20.53 -16.29
C THR A 392 -0.67 20.14 -17.24
N PRO A 393 -0.73 20.52 -18.53
CA PRO A 393 0.36 20.25 -19.47
C PRO A 393 1.66 21.00 -19.12
N ALA A 394 1.57 22.04 -18.29
CA ALA A 394 2.70 22.86 -17.89
C ALA A 394 3.53 22.15 -16.81
N SER A 395 4.85 22.18 -16.96
CA SER A 395 5.80 21.76 -15.93
C SER A 395 7.03 22.67 -15.94
N SER A 396 7.66 22.86 -14.79
CA SER A 396 8.93 23.58 -14.67
C SER A 396 10.04 22.58 -14.37
N SER A 397 11.18 22.72 -15.05
CA SER A 397 12.40 22.01 -14.67
C SER A 397 13.05 22.75 -13.52
N LEU A 398 13.48 22.01 -12.52
CA LEU A 398 14.17 22.52 -11.33
C LEU A 398 15.69 22.46 -11.54
N ALA A 399 16.45 23.30 -10.84
CA ALA A 399 17.91 23.34 -10.98
C ALA A 399 18.59 22.09 -10.41
N SER A 400 18.01 21.48 -9.39
CA SER A 400 18.51 20.30 -8.70
C SER A 400 17.38 19.54 -8.00
N GLN A 401 17.72 18.40 -7.41
CA GLN A 401 16.73 17.50 -6.80
C GLN A 401 15.92 18.22 -5.68
N PRO A 402 14.59 18.28 -5.78
CA PRO A 402 13.73 18.93 -4.79
C PRO A 402 13.58 18.07 -3.53
N LYS A 403 13.63 18.70 -2.36
CA LYS A 403 13.38 18.05 -1.06
C LYS A 403 12.07 18.46 -0.41
N SER A 404 11.62 19.70 -0.61
CA SER A 404 10.41 20.23 0.01
C SER A 404 9.86 21.39 -0.82
N VAL A 405 8.54 21.59 -0.76
CA VAL A 405 7.84 22.66 -1.48
C VAL A 405 6.82 23.31 -0.57
N VAL A 406 6.62 24.62 -0.72
CA VAL A 406 5.52 25.36 -0.10
C VAL A 406 5.05 26.46 -1.05
N THR A 407 3.77 26.80 -0.97
CA THR A 407 3.20 27.94 -1.68
C THR A 407 2.92 29.06 -0.69
N ALA A 408 3.47 30.25 -0.95
CA ALA A 408 3.19 31.45 -0.20
C ALA A 408 1.84 32.07 -0.57
N ALA A 409 1.37 33.00 0.26
CA ALA A 409 0.05 33.63 0.11
C ALA A 409 -0.11 34.45 -1.17
N ASP A 410 1.00 34.93 -1.77
CA ASP A 410 1.00 35.66 -3.04
C ASP A 410 1.04 34.73 -4.27
N GLY A 411 0.97 33.41 -4.08
CA GLY A 411 1.02 32.39 -5.12
C GLY A 411 2.44 32.01 -5.56
N THR A 412 3.48 32.53 -4.91
CA THR A 412 4.87 32.11 -5.15
C THR A 412 5.10 30.73 -4.55
N VAL A 413 5.63 29.81 -5.36
CA VAL A 413 6.02 28.48 -4.94
C VAL A 413 7.50 28.50 -4.63
N PHE A 414 7.87 28.19 -3.38
CA PHE A 414 9.25 28.00 -2.97
C PHE A 414 9.59 26.52 -2.97
N VAL A 415 10.68 26.17 -3.63
CA VAL A 415 11.22 24.81 -3.67
C VAL A 415 12.58 24.82 -3.00
N ALA A 416 12.70 24.06 -1.92
CA ALA A 416 14.00 23.77 -1.31
C ALA A 416 14.61 22.57 -2.01
N GLU A 417 15.77 22.77 -2.63
CA GLU A 417 16.51 21.75 -3.36
C GLU A 417 17.84 21.42 -2.66
N VAL A 418 18.59 20.46 -3.19
CA VAL A 418 19.88 20.07 -2.60
C VAL A 418 20.89 21.24 -2.59
N ASN A 419 20.88 22.10 -3.61
CA ASN A 419 21.90 23.14 -3.80
C ASN A 419 21.38 24.58 -3.79
N ALA A 420 20.06 24.78 -3.87
CA ALA A 420 19.46 26.10 -4.03
C ALA A 420 18.05 26.16 -3.46
N ILE A 421 17.52 27.38 -3.39
CA ILE A 421 16.12 27.66 -3.13
C ILE A 421 15.58 28.38 -4.35
N GLU A 422 14.61 27.78 -5.04
CA GLU A 422 13.95 28.39 -6.20
C GLU A 422 12.60 29.01 -5.78
N ALA A 423 12.30 30.17 -6.36
CA ALA A 423 10.97 30.76 -6.33
C ALA A 423 10.36 30.71 -7.73
N ILE A 424 9.20 30.08 -7.84
CA ILE A 424 8.49 29.82 -9.08
C ILE A 424 7.11 30.45 -8.99
N ARG A 425 6.68 31.14 -10.04
CA ARG A 425 5.33 31.68 -10.16
C ARG A 425 4.80 31.43 -11.56
N SER A 426 3.58 30.94 -11.68
CA SER A 426 2.97 30.59 -12.97
C SER A 426 3.86 29.67 -13.82
N ASN A 427 4.42 28.64 -13.18
CA ASN A 427 5.30 27.65 -13.81
C ASN A 427 6.56 28.25 -14.48
N GLN A 428 7.01 29.42 -14.01
CA GLN A 428 8.27 30.05 -14.40
C GLN A 428 9.12 30.37 -13.19
N LYS A 429 10.42 30.07 -13.28
CA LYS A 429 11.40 30.50 -12.28
C LYS A 429 11.54 32.02 -12.32
N ILE A 430 11.27 32.66 -11.18
CA ILE A 430 11.37 34.11 -11.01
C ILE A 430 12.58 34.53 -10.17
N PHE A 431 13.09 33.64 -9.33
CA PHE A 431 14.27 33.89 -8.49
C PHE A 431 14.92 32.58 -8.05
N GLU A 432 16.23 32.62 -7.82
CA GLU A 432 17.03 31.51 -7.30
C GLU A 432 18.01 32.07 -6.27
N LEU A 433 18.10 31.41 -5.12
CA LEU A 433 19.07 31.71 -4.08
C LEU A 433 20.02 30.53 -3.90
N SER A 434 21.29 30.73 -4.24
CA SER A 434 22.35 29.81 -3.85
C SER A 434 22.70 30.03 -2.37
N VAL A 435 22.80 28.94 -1.62
CA VAL A 435 23.11 28.97 -0.18
C VAL A 435 24.35 28.13 0.14
N GLY A 436 25.04 28.48 1.23
CA GLY A 436 26.26 27.78 1.70
C GLY A 436 25.99 26.54 2.56
N TYR A 437 24.74 26.11 2.67
CA TYR A 437 24.29 24.93 3.40
C TYR A 437 23.37 24.11 2.49
N VAL A 438 23.01 22.89 2.90
CA VAL A 438 22.09 22.05 2.14
C VAL A 438 20.67 22.27 2.67
N PRO A 439 19.74 22.89 1.90
CA PRO A 439 18.34 22.97 2.27
C PRO A 439 17.73 21.58 2.42
N SER A 440 16.77 21.44 3.32
CA SER A 440 16.10 20.16 3.61
C SER A 440 14.60 20.27 3.83
N SER A 441 14.09 21.43 4.23
CA SER A 441 12.65 21.68 4.37
C SER A 441 12.33 23.16 4.17
N VAL A 442 11.13 23.48 3.69
CA VAL A 442 10.67 24.87 3.53
C VAL A 442 9.25 25.06 4.08
N SER A 443 9.00 26.23 4.67
CA SER A 443 7.66 26.68 5.04
C SER A 443 7.56 28.19 4.83
N ALA A 444 6.36 28.72 4.58
CA ALA A 444 6.14 30.13 4.35
C ALA A 444 4.88 30.63 5.05
N HIS A 445 4.91 31.87 5.54
CA HIS A 445 3.76 32.58 6.08
C HIS A 445 3.85 34.05 5.69
N ARG A 446 2.85 34.54 4.95
CA ARG A 446 2.87 35.90 4.35
C ARG A 446 4.16 36.10 3.53
N SER A 447 5.00 37.07 3.91
CA SER A 447 6.30 37.33 3.29
C SER A 447 7.46 36.57 3.92
N LEU A 448 7.27 35.90 5.06
CA LEU A 448 8.34 35.15 5.71
C LEU A 448 8.48 33.77 5.07
N VAL A 449 9.73 33.39 4.80
CA VAL A 449 10.10 32.09 4.27
C VAL A 449 11.15 31.47 5.20
N ALA A 450 10.82 30.33 5.79
CA ALA A 450 11.72 29.58 6.65
C ALA A 450 12.30 28.40 5.89
N ILE A 451 13.62 28.26 5.93
CA ILE A 451 14.37 27.18 5.31
C ILE A 451 15.12 26.41 6.38
N GLY A 452 14.82 25.12 6.49
CA GLY A 452 15.55 24.20 7.35
C GLY A 452 16.77 23.69 6.59
N GLY A 453 17.90 23.61 7.27
CA GLY A 453 19.14 23.12 6.70
C GLY A 453 19.67 21.85 7.37
N GLU A 454 20.52 21.14 6.65
CA GLU A 454 21.34 20.05 7.20
C GLU A 454 22.49 20.55 8.08
N ASP A 455 22.69 21.87 8.15
CA ASP A 455 23.53 22.55 9.13
C ASP A 455 22.89 22.67 10.52
N GLN A 456 21.72 22.03 10.72
CA GLN A 456 20.96 21.98 11.98
C GLN A 456 20.32 23.33 12.36
N LYS A 457 20.15 24.23 11.38
CA LYS A 457 19.59 25.57 11.61
C LYS A 457 18.34 25.80 10.80
N VAL A 458 17.58 26.81 11.22
CA VAL A 458 16.48 27.38 10.44
C VAL A 458 16.86 28.78 10.01
N HIS A 459 16.89 29.02 8.70
CA HIS A 459 17.21 30.31 8.09
C HIS A 459 15.89 31.00 7.72
N LEU A 460 15.67 32.20 8.27
CA LEU A 460 14.52 33.03 8.00
C LEU A 460 14.87 34.07 6.94
N TYR A 461 14.05 34.12 5.90
CA TYR A 461 14.13 35.10 4.84
C TYR A 461 12.84 35.91 4.75
N GLU A 462 12.96 37.14 4.27
CA GLU A 462 11.84 37.98 3.88
C GLU A 462 11.75 38.03 2.35
N TRP A 463 10.59 37.67 1.83
CA TRP A 463 10.24 37.73 0.42
C TRP A 463 9.55 39.06 0.08
N ASP A 464 10.18 39.86 -0.78
CA ASP A 464 9.64 41.14 -1.24
C ASP A 464 8.88 41.06 -2.57
N GLY A 465 8.60 39.85 -3.04
CA GLY A 465 8.00 39.59 -4.35
C GLY A 465 9.01 39.41 -5.48
N LYS A 466 10.31 39.63 -5.23
CA LYS A 466 11.39 39.47 -6.21
C LYS A 466 12.62 38.76 -5.67
N THR A 467 12.99 39.01 -4.42
CA THR A 467 14.21 38.48 -3.80
C THR A 467 13.95 37.99 -2.38
N LEU A 468 14.72 36.99 -1.95
CA LEU A 468 14.78 36.55 -0.55
C LEU A 468 15.89 37.32 0.17
N LYS A 469 15.52 38.13 1.16
CA LYS A 469 16.46 38.85 2.03
C LYS A 469 16.69 38.08 3.31
N ASP A 470 17.95 37.86 3.66
CA ASP A 470 18.33 37.22 4.92
C ASP A 470 17.85 38.07 6.11
N LEU A 471 17.11 37.45 7.03
CA LEU A 471 16.50 38.14 8.17
C LEU A 471 17.08 37.69 9.51
N ALA A 472 17.22 36.37 9.70
CA ALA A 472 17.75 35.77 10.91
C ALA A 472 18.07 34.29 10.70
N THR A 473 18.95 33.76 11.56
CA THR A 473 19.14 32.33 11.74
C THR A 473 18.66 31.93 13.13
N LEU A 474 17.84 30.88 13.22
CA LEU A 474 17.36 30.32 14.48
C LEU A 474 18.17 29.07 14.83
N ASP A 475 18.83 29.11 15.98
CA ASP A 475 19.56 27.98 16.56
C ASP A 475 18.68 27.25 17.61
N GLY A 476 18.81 25.92 17.71
CA GLY A 476 18.13 25.14 18.74
C GLY A 476 18.03 23.66 18.43
N ASN A 477 17.87 23.31 17.16
CA ASN A 477 17.87 21.91 16.69
C ASN A 477 19.24 21.26 16.94
N LYS A 478 19.24 19.94 17.09
CA LYS A 478 20.46 19.13 17.37
C LYS A 478 20.75 18.12 16.27
N GLY A 479 19.90 18.05 15.26
CA GLY A 479 20.13 17.32 14.03
C GLY A 479 19.59 18.13 12.85
N ASN A 480 19.78 17.60 11.64
CA ASN A 480 19.31 18.21 10.40
C ASN A 480 17.82 18.53 10.51
N VAL A 481 17.41 19.74 10.11
CA VAL A 481 16.01 20.15 10.15
C VAL A 481 15.26 19.49 8.99
N THR A 482 14.37 18.56 9.28
CA THR A 482 13.76 17.69 8.27
C THR A 482 12.30 18.01 8.00
N ALA A 483 11.65 18.79 8.86
CA ALA A 483 10.29 19.27 8.66
C ALA A 483 10.13 20.68 9.26
N LEU A 484 9.39 21.54 8.57
CA LEU A 484 9.03 22.88 9.05
C LEU A 484 7.54 23.13 8.82
N ALA A 485 6.92 23.82 9.77
CA ALA A 485 5.57 24.32 9.60
C ALA A 485 5.35 25.60 10.43
N PHE A 486 4.98 26.69 9.76
CA PHE A 486 4.40 27.85 10.42
C PHE A 486 3.00 27.54 10.95
N SER A 487 2.66 28.11 12.11
CA SER A 487 1.28 28.17 12.57
C SER A 487 0.45 29.07 11.65
N LEU A 488 -0.87 28.87 11.63
CA LEU A 488 -1.75 29.60 10.71
C LEU A 488 -1.80 31.10 11.03
N ASP A 489 -1.65 31.47 12.30
CA ASP A 489 -1.52 32.86 12.75
C ASP A 489 -0.13 33.47 12.48
N GLY A 490 0.88 32.65 12.19
CA GLY A 490 2.27 33.06 11.94
C GLY A 490 3.09 33.36 13.20
N VAL A 491 2.51 33.20 14.39
CA VAL A 491 3.19 33.48 15.67
C VAL A 491 4.27 32.44 15.97
N TYR A 492 4.05 31.20 15.53
CA TYR A 492 4.92 30.08 15.84
C TYR A 492 5.50 29.42 14.60
N LEU A 493 6.72 28.90 14.75
CA LEU A 493 7.37 28.04 13.77
C LEU A 493 7.84 26.76 14.46
N ALA A 494 7.29 25.61 14.03
CA ALA A 494 7.74 24.31 14.49
C ALA A 494 8.82 23.77 13.53
N ALA A 495 9.95 23.33 14.09
CA ALA A 495 11.08 22.76 13.37
C ALA A 495 11.42 21.36 13.91
N GLY A 496 11.06 20.34 13.14
CA GLY A 496 11.35 18.94 13.44
C GLY A 496 12.72 18.53 12.89
N ASP A 497 13.48 17.77 13.66
CA ASP A 497 14.81 17.31 13.26
C ASP A 497 14.95 15.79 13.12
N SER A 498 16.08 15.40 12.53
CA SER A 498 16.49 14.01 12.34
C SER A 498 16.69 13.21 13.63
N SER A 499 16.81 13.88 14.80
CA SER A 499 16.95 13.23 16.11
C SER A 499 15.60 12.93 16.78
N GLY A 500 14.49 13.36 16.17
CA GLY A 500 13.15 13.21 16.75
C GLY A 500 12.74 14.34 17.68
N LYS A 501 13.45 15.48 17.68
CA LYS A 501 13.03 16.66 18.42
C LYS A 501 12.24 17.60 17.53
N VAL A 502 11.20 18.20 18.11
CA VAL A 502 10.51 19.35 17.54
C VAL A 502 10.82 20.56 18.40
N ILE A 503 11.45 21.56 17.79
CA ILE A 503 11.74 22.85 18.43
C ILE A 503 10.67 23.83 18.00
N LEU A 504 10.04 24.48 18.98
CA LEU A 504 9.04 25.52 18.73
C LEU A 504 9.67 26.88 18.95
N PHE A 505 9.61 27.72 17.93
CA PHE A 505 10.08 29.10 17.98
C PHE A 505 8.90 30.07 18.03
N ASN A 506 9.09 31.18 18.75
CA ASN A 506 8.30 32.38 18.52
C ASN A 506 8.97 33.16 17.37
N VAL A 507 8.19 33.47 16.33
CA VAL A 507 8.71 34.05 15.08
C VAL A 507 9.17 35.49 15.27
N ASP A 508 8.38 36.31 15.97
CA ASP A 508 8.68 37.72 16.21
C ASP A 508 9.88 37.88 17.16
N GLU A 509 9.91 37.10 18.24
CA GLU A 509 10.99 37.13 19.23
C GLU A 509 12.27 36.44 18.74
N ARG A 510 12.17 35.59 17.70
CA ARG A 510 13.26 34.78 17.15
C ARG A 510 13.94 33.92 18.20
N LYS A 511 13.14 33.41 19.15
CA LYS A 511 13.61 32.64 20.30
C LYS A 511 12.91 31.30 20.40
N VAL A 512 13.60 30.33 20.97
CA VAL A 512 13.03 29.03 21.32
C VAL A 512 11.99 29.24 22.42
N LEU A 513 10.74 28.92 22.11
CA LEU A 513 9.63 28.90 23.07
C LEU A 513 9.65 27.60 23.88
N THR A 514 9.87 26.46 23.22
CA THR A 514 10.05 25.17 23.89
C THR A 514 10.86 24.21 23.04
N SER A 515 11.71 23.42 23.71
CA SER A 515 12.44 22.28 23.13
C SER A 515 11.99 20.94 23.74
N ARG A 516 10.85 20.94 24.45
CA ARG A 516 10.35 19.79 25.22
C ARG A 516 9.50 18.81 24.38
N TRP A 517 9.22 19.13 23.13
CA TRP A 517 8.52 18.23 22.20
C TRP A 517 9.50 17.20 21.65
N SER A 518 9.90 16.24 22.50
CA SER A 518 11.00 15.31 22.24
C SER A 518 10.67 13.86 22.62
N PHE A 519 9.43 13.41 22.34
CA PHE A 519 8.98 12.04 22.62
C PHE A 519 9.20 11.09 21.44
N HIS A 520 9.47 11.62 20.24
CA HIS A 520 9.85 10.78 19.12
C HIS A 520 11.25 10.19 19.32
N SER A 521 11.45 8.99 18.81
CA SER A 521 12.73 8.25 18.85
C SER A 521 13.42 8.18 17.49
N GLY A 522 12.85 8.82 16.47
CA GLY A 522 13.38 8.86 15.11
C GLY A 522 13.05 10.15 14.39
N LYS A 523 13.64 10.33 13.20
CA LYS A 523 13.50 11.50 12.32
C LYS A 523 12.05 11.97 12.18
N ILE A 524 11.83 13.26 12.39
CA ILE A 524 10.54 13.91 12.09
C ILE A 524 10.41 14.09 10.57
N ASN A 525 9.34 13.58 9.99
CA ASN A 525 9.11 13.66 8.55
C ASN A 525 8.08 14.73 8.16
N SER A 526 7.14 15.04 9.06
CA SER A 526 6.05 15.96 8.74
C SER A 526 5.50 16.64 10.00
N LEU A 527 5.06 17.88 9.82
CA LEU A 527 4.44 18.72 10.84
C LEU A 527 3.19 19.37 10.25
N SER A 528 2.12 19.47 11.03
CA SER A 528 0.87 20.10 10.61
C SER A 528 0.15 20.75 11.78
N TRP A 529 -0.32 21.99 11.59
CA TRP A 529 -0.97 22.80 12.63
C TRP A 529 -2.49 22.71 12.56
N THR A 530 -3.13 22.74 13.72
CA THR A 530 -4.57 22.99 13.81
C THR A 530 -4.89 24.43 13.40
N ALA A 531 -6.11 24.67 12.91
CA ALA A 531 -6.56 25.98 12.43
C ALA A 531 -6.50 27.08 13.49
N ASP A 532 -6.61 26.73 14.77
CA ASP A 532 -6.51 27.64 15.92
C ASP A 532 -5.07 27.94 16.36
N SER A 533 -4.08 27.34 15.70
CA SER A 533 -2.65 27.47 16.03
C SER A 533 -2.27 27.03 17.46
N GLN A 534 -3.13 26.30 18.16
CA GLN A 534 -2.88 25.84 19.53
C GLN A 534 -2.21 24.47 19.60
N HIS A 535 -2.34 23.66 18.54
CA HIS A 535 -1.80 22.32 18.49
C HIS A 535 -1.04 22.06 17.19
N CYS A 536 0.04 21.29 17.31
CA CYS A 536 0.85 20.84 16.18
C CYS A 536 0.93 19.32 16.21
N ALA A 537 0.67 18.65 15.09
CA ALA A 537 0.88 17.22 14.93
C ALA A 537 2.25 16.97 14.29
N SER A 538 2.97 15.95 14.76
CA SER A 538 4.20 15.47 14.14
C SER A 538 4.11 14.00 13.77
N GLY A 539 4.58 13.66 12.58
CA GLY A 539 4.79 12.28 12.13
C GLY A 539 6.28 11.94 12.03
N SER A 540 6.66 10.73 12.44
CA SER A 540 8.06 10.31 12.50
C SER A 540 8.30 8.92 11.91
N LEU A 541 9.56 8.68 11.53
CA LEU A 541 10.11 7.38 11.18
C LEU A 541 9.91 6.32 12.28
N ASP A 542 9.73 6.73 13.54
CA ASP A 542 9.47 5.82 14.65
C ASP A 542 8.07 5.20 14.67
N THR A 543 7.27 5.40 13.61
CA THR A 543 5.89 4.91 13.40
C THR A 543 4.80 5.65 14.19
N HIS A 544 5.16 6.62 15.03
CA HIS A 544 4.22 7.31 15.90
C HIS A 544 3.75 8.63 15.27
N VAL A 545 2.61 9.11 15.77
CA VAL A 545 2.20 10.49 15.67
C VAL A 545 2.04 11.06 17.07
N TYR A 546 2.55 12.26 17.30
CA TYR A 546 2.24 13.03 18.50
C TYR A 546 1.50 14.31 18.14
N VAL A 547 0.49 14.66 18.94
CA VAL A 547 -0.14 15.98 18.90
C VAL A 547 0.28 16.77 20.12
N TRP A 548 0.94 17.88 19.88
CA TRP A 548 1.56 18.75 20.86
C TRP A 548 0.67 19.95 21.17
N SER A 549 0.68 20.39 22.43
CA SER A 549 0.02 21.64 22.85
C SER A 549 1.05 22.74 23.04
N VAL A 550 0.79 23.92 22.47
CA VAL A 550 1.59 25.14 22.69
C VAL A 550 1.42 25.62 24.13
N GLN A 551 0.18 25.70 24.63
CA GLN A 551 -0.12 26.18 25.97
C GLN A 551 0.40 25.24 27.07
N LYS A 552 0.39 23.93 26.82
CA LYS A 552 0.82 22.90 27.79
C LYS A 552 1.91 22.00 27.16
N PRO A 553 3.16 22.47 27.02
CA PRO A 553 4.22 21.76 26.26
C PRO A 553 4.58 20.36 26.76
N LEU A 554 4.24 20.03 28.01
CA LEU A 554 4.46 18.70 28.59
C LEU A 554 3.30 17.73 28.31
N ARG A 555 2.15 18.22 27.84
CA ARG A 555 1.00 17.38 27.46
C ARG A 555 1.04 17.12 25.95
N ASN A 556 0.91 15.84 25.59
CA ASN A 556 0.74 15.41 24.21
C ASN A 556 -0.34 14.33 24.13
N ILE A 557 -0.82 14.11 22.91
CA ILE A 557 -1.60 12.93 22.54
C ILE A 557 -0.66 12.03 21.75
N ALA A 558 -0.47 10.78 22.19
CA ALA A 558 0.35 9.80 21.51
C ALA A 558 -0.53 8.84 20.71
N ILE A 559 -0.34 8.80 19.40
CA ILE A 559 -0.95 7.81 18.51
C ILE A 559 0.16 6.82 18.13
N LYS A 560 0.20 5.69 18.82
CA LYS A 560 1.23 4.67 18.61
C LYS A 560 0.96 3.88 17.34
N ASN A 561 2.02 3.53 16.62
CA ASN A 561 1.95 2.74 15.38
C ASN A 561 0.94 3.33 14.37
N ALA A 562 0.88 4.66 14.26
CA ALA A 562 0.00 5.38 13.36
C ALA A 562 0.37 5.15 11.87
N GLY A 563 1.61 4.76 11.60
CA GLY A 563 2.08 4.33 10.29
C GLY A 563 3.17 3.29 10.44
N PRO A 564 2.84 1.98 10.36
CA PRO A 564 3.82 0.91 10.36
C PRO A 564 4.95 1.17 9.36
N GLY A 565 6.21 1.03 9.81
CA GLY A 565 7.41 1.30 9.02
C GLY A 565 7.81 2.78 8.92
N GLY A 566 6.99 3.71 9.42
CA GLY A 566 7.28 5.14 9.51
C GLY A 566 6.14 5.99 8.97
N VAL A 567 5.84 7.09 9.67
CA VAL A 567 4.87 8.11 9.23
C VAL A 567 5.62 9.16 8.43
N ASN A 568 5.28 9.32 7.16
CA ASN A 568 5.93 10.29 6.27
C ASN A 568 5.16 11.60 6.18
N SER A 569 3.84 11.57 6.37
CA SER A 569 3.00 12.76 6.28
C SER A 569 1.91 12.75 7.36
N VAL A 570 1.67 13.93 7.94
CA VAL A 570 0.50 14.22 8.78
C VAL A 570 -0.19 15.48 8.27
N LEU A 571 -1.52 15.50 8.26
CA LEU A 571 -2.29 16.68 7.85
C LEU A 571 -3.60 16.81 8.63
N TRP A 572 -3.99 18.03 8.99
CA TRP A 572 -5.31 18.29 9.56
C TRP A 572 -6.32 18.55 8.44
N LEU A 573 -7.42 17.80 8.41
CA LEU A 573 -8.53 18.07 7.48
C LEU A 573 -9.47 19.14 8.04
N GLU A 574 -9.73 19.08 9.34
CA GLU A 574 -10.53 20.05 10.08
C GLU A 574 -10.10 20.08 11.54
N SER A 575 -10.30 21.22 12.19
CA SER A 575 -10.16 21.38 13.64
C SER A 575 -10.96 22.61 14.11
N ASP A 576 -11.69 22.50 15.21
CA ASP A 576 -12.53 23.57 15.78
C ASP A 576 -12.10 23.99 17.20
N GLY A 577 -10.87 23.62 17.60
CA GLY A 577 -10.29 23.87 18.92
C GLY A 577 -10.79 22.92 20.03
N LYS A 578 -11.90 22.19 19.80
CA LYS A 578 -12.38 21.12 20.71
C LYS A 578 -12.12 19.74 20.14
N ALA A 579 -12.20 19.60 18.83
CA ALA A 579 -11.90 18.37 18.12
C ALA A 579 -11.17 18.67 16.81
N GLY A 580 -10.66 17.62 16.18
CA GLY A 580 -10.15 17.68 14.82
C GLY A 580 -10.00 16.31 14.19
N LYS A 581 -9.91 16.32 12.86
CA LYS A 581 -9.64 15.14 12.04
C LYS A 581 -8.22 15.22 11.50
N LEU A 582 -7.38 14.30 11.96
CA LEU A 582 -5.98 14.20 11.57
C LEU A 582 -5.79 13.01 10.64
N VAL A 583 -5.13 13.21 9.51
CA VAL A 583 -4.68 12.13 8.63
C VAL A 583 -3.21 11.85 8.91
N SER A 584 -2.83 10.58 8.96
CA SER A 584 -1.45 10.12 8.90
C SER A 584 -1.24 9.15 7.73
N ALA A 585 -0.13 9.26 7.02
CA ALA A 585 0.22 8.36 5.93
C ALA A 585 1.73 8.09 5.89
N GLY A 586 2.15 6.94 5.35
CA GLY A 586 3.55 6.57 5.43
C GLY A 586 4.02 5.35 4.65
N ALA A 587 5.01 4.68 5.23
CA ALA A 587 5.83 3.65 4.58
C ALA A 587 5.04 2.40 4.15
N ASP A 588 3.94 2.09 4.84
CA ASP A 588 3.04 0.98 4.55
C ASP A 588 2.04 1.26 3.41
N ALA A 589 2.22 2.40 2.73
CA ALA A 589 1.38 2.88 1.64
C ALA A 589 -0.09 3.12 2.06
N CYS A 590 -0.41 3.12 3.36
CA CYS A 590 -1.77 3.37 3.85
C CYS A 590 -1.90 4.81 4.35
N ALA A 591 -3.12 5.32 4.29
CA ALA A 591 -3.51 6.54 5.02
C ALA A 591 -4.52 6.17 6.11
N ARG A 592 -4.50 6.88 7.23
CA ARG A 592 -5.40 6.67 8.37
C ARG A 592 -5.98 7.99 8.82
N LEU A 593 -7.27 7.99 9.11
CA LEU A 593 -8.01 9.11 9.69
C LEU A 593 -8.19 8.88 11.19
N TRP A 594 -7.84 9.88 11.98
CA TRP A 594 -7.94 9.90 13.43
C TRP A 594 -8.87 11.02 13.86
N GLU A 595 -9.83 10.69 14.72
CA GLU A 595 -10.65 11.66 15.44
C GLU A 595 -9.97 12.01 16.75
N ILE A 596 -9.69 13.30 16.95
CA ILE A 596 -8.97 13.81 18.10
C ILE A 596 -9.88 14.74 18.87
N THR A 597 -9.96 14.56 20.19
CA THR A 597 -10.70 15.45 21.09
C THR A 597 -9.75 16.11 22.06
N PHE A 598 -9.71 17.43 22.01
CA PHE A 598 -9.01 18.29 22.96
C PHE A 598 -9.88 18.45 24.21
N HIS A 599 -9.32 18.23 25.39
CA HIS A 599 -9.99 18.58 26.65
C HIS A 599 -9.30 19.81 27.22
N ALA A 600 -10.09 20.69 27.83
CA ALA A 600 -9.65 21.96 28.40
C ALA A 600 -8.47 21.82 29.39
#